data_AF-A0A4S4N140-F1
#
_entry.id   AF-A0A4S4N140-F1
#
_cell.length_a   1.000
_cell.length_b   1.000
_cell.length_c   1.000
_cell.angle_alpha   90.00
_cell.angle_beta   90.00
_cell.angle_gamma   90.00
#
_symmetry.space_group_name_H-M   'P 1'
#
loop_
_entity.id
_entity.type
_entity.pdbx_description
1 polymer ?
#
loop_
_entity_poly.entity_id
_entity_poly.type
_entity_poly.pdbx_seq_one_letter_code
_entity_poly.pdbx_strand_id
1 'polypeptide(L)'
;MVNTAPSVHIDAFFARHASFNYDPTQPIMQEFRRMTAGWGQKRRQKQMWNLRDAIAEQFNAYYGVDVNSDRAWREICAVLQIYPVPESMTKRKKAVKRLHVNIYDYIEAKRLGEPVKKFKSVGALAGYSYAEEKIFPLAHAKAGGLLKYLLKELSAHTYRSY
;
A
#
# COMPACT_ATOMS: atom_id res chain seq x y z
N MET A 1 -9.16 -0.65 -21.13
CA MET A 1 -7.82 -1.26 -20.97
C MET A 1 -7.52 -1.29 -19.47
N VAL A 2 -7.26 -2.46 -18.91
CA VAL A 2 -6.86 -2.61 -17.52
C VAL A 2 -5.41 -2.12 -17.43
N ASN A 3 -5.18 -0.97 -16.79
CA ASN A 3 -3.88 -0.30 -16.78
C ASN A 3 -3.01 -0.93 -15.67
N THR A 4 -2.45 -2.10 -15.94
CA THR A 4 -1.50 -2.77 -15.05
C THR A 4 -0.16 -2.02 -15.08
N ALA A 5 0.53 -1.98 -13.95
CA ALA A 5 1.83 -1.31 -13.82
C ALA A 5 2.88 -2.26 -13.22
N PRO A 6 4.13 -2.23 -13.71
CA PRO A 6 5.19 -3.09 -13.22
C PRO A 6 5.57 -2.77 -11.77
N SER A 7 5.82 -3.81 -10.98
CA SER A 7 6.12 -3.72 -9.55
C SER A 7 7.59 -3.98 -9.22
N VAL A 8 8.50 -3.38 -10.00
CA VAL A 8 9.96 -3.62 -9.98
C VAL A 8 10.60 -3.75 -8.59
N HIS A 9 10.23 -2.91 -7.61
CA HIS A 9 10.82 -2.97 -6.27
C HIS A 9 10.29 -4.15 -5.45
N ILE A 10 9.00 -4.48 -5.60
CA ILE A 10 8.38 -5.64 -4.94
C ILE A 10 8.88 -6.93 -5.59
N ASP A 11 8.97 -6.96 -6.92
CA ASP A 11 9.50 -8.10 -7.66
C ASP A 11 10.96 -8.35 -7.27
N ALA A 12 11.77 -7.29 -7.19
CA ALA A 12 13.15 -7.37 -6.71
C ALA A 12 13.25 -7.86 -5.26
N PHE A 13 12.32 -7.47 -4.38
CA PHE A 13 12.27 -7.98 -3.01
C PHE A 13 12.11 -9.51 -2.98
N PHE A 14 11.15 -10.05 -3.74
CA PHE A 14 10.94 -11.51 -3.80
C PHE A 14 12.07 -12.24 -4.52
N ALA A 15 12.64 -11.65 -5.57
CA ALA A 15 13.76 -12.23 -6.33
C ALA A 15 15.03 -12.46 -5.48
N ARG A 16 15.19 -11.77 -4.35
CA ARG A 16 16.30 -12.00 -3.40
C ARG A 16 16.20 -13.35 -2.68
N HIS A 17 15.08 -14.06 -2.80
CA HIS A 17 14.85 -15.39 -2.25
C HIS A 17 14.76 -16.39 -3.39
N ALA A 18 15.91 -16.69 -4.02
CA ALA A 18 15.98 -17.45 -5.27
C ALA A 18 15.31 -18.84 -5.26
N SER A 19 15.15 -19.47 -4.09
CA SER A 19 14.45 -20.76 -3.95
C SER A 19 12.92 -20.63 -3.83
N PHE A 20 12.40 -19.41 -3.72
CA PHE A 20 10.97 -19.14 -3.64
C PHE A 20 10.39 -18.90 -5.03
N ASN A 21 9.42 -19.72 -5.43
CA ASN A 21 8.70 -19.57 -6.69
C ASN A 21 7.63 -18.47 -6.55
N TYR A 22 8.04 -17.22 -6.61
CA TYR A 22 7.18 -16.04 -6.51
C TYR A 22 6.19 -15.96 -7.68
N ASP A 23 4.90 -15.88 -7.38
CA ASP A 23 3.86 -15.56 -8.36
C ASP A 23 3.48 -14.07 -8.25
N PRO A 24 3.92 -13.21 -9.20
CA PRO A 24 3.61 -11.80 -9.15
C PRO A 24 2.14 -11.51 -9.36
N THR A 25 1.30 -12.44 -9.80
CA THR A 25 -0.14 -12.19 -9.97
C THR A 25 -0.93 -12.26 -8.66
N GLN A 26 -0.36 -12.87 -7.62
CA GLN A 26 -1.01 -13.03 -6.32
C GLN A 26 -0.89 -11.78 -5.42
N PRO A 27 -1.75 -11.65 -4.40
CA PRO A 27 -1.60 -10.64 -3.34
C PRO A 27 -0.22 -10.69 -2.67
N ILE A 28 0.36 -9.51 -2.43
CA ILE A 28 1.70 -9.34 -1.87
C ILE A 28 1.83 -10.08 -0.53
N MET A 29 0.83 -9.92 0.33
CA MET A 29 0.85 -10.54 1.66
C MET A 29 0.64 -12.06 1.62
N GLN A 30 -0.04 -12.57 0.59
CA GLN A 30 -0.16 -14.01 0.38
C GLN A 30 1.20 -14.62 0.01
N GLU A 31 1.91 -14.03 -0.96
CA GLU A 31 3.25 -14.50 -1.32
C GLU A 31 4.27 -14.31 -0.20
N PHE A 32 4.17 -13.22 0.58
CA PHE A 32 5.01 -13.03 1.75
C PHE A 32 4.78 -14.12 2.82
N ARG A 33 3.52 -14.48 3.10
CA ARG A 33 3.19 -15.60 4.02
C ARG A 33 3.74 -16.92 3.51
N ARG A 34 3.59 -17.19 2.21
CA ARG A 34 4.08 -18.43 1.56
C ARG A 34 5.61 -18.53 1.65
N MET A 35 6.31 -17.45 1.33
CA MET A 35 7.77 -17.37 1.40
C MET A 35 8.31 -17.53 2.83
N THR A 36 7.59 -17.00 3.83
CA THR A 36 8.03 -16.99 5.23
C THR A 36 7.50 -18.15 6.06
N ALA A 37 6.83 -19.12 5.44
CA ALA A 37 6.32 -20.30 6.12
C ALA A 37 7.47 -21.07 6.81
N GLY A 38 7.29 -21.40 8.09
CA GLY A 38 8.29 -22.09 8.90
C GLY A 38 9.50 -21.23 9.32
N TRP A 39 9.55 -19.94 8.98
CA TRP A 39 10.65 -19.07 9.41
C TRP A 39 10.45 -18.59 10.85
N GLY A 40 11.55 -18.50 11.60
CA GLY A 40 11.53 -17.90 12.95
C GLY A 40 11.10 -16.44 12.92
N GLN A 41 10.41 -16.00 13.99
CA GLN A 41 9.79 -14.68 14.10
C GLN A 41 10.75 -13.52 13.79
N LYS A 42 11.99 -13.57 14.31
CA LYS A 42 13.01 -12.53 14.06
C LYS A 42 13.34 -12.38 12.57
N ARG A 43 13.52 -13.49 11.86
CA ARG A 43 13.79 -13.50 10.41
C ARG A 43 12.59 -12.96 9.64
N ARG A 44 11.38 -13.42 9.97
CA ARG A 44 10.14 -12.96 9.33
C ARG A 44 9.93 -11.47 9.52
N GLN A 45 10.13 -10.96 10.74
CA GLN A 45 9.95 -9.53 11.05
C GLN A 45 10.94 -8.64 10.29
N LYS A 46 12.21 -9.06 10.18
CA LYS A 46 13.21 -8.37 9.35
C LYS A 46 12.78 -8.30 7.89
N GLN A 47 12.27 -9.39 7.34
CA GLN A 47 11.85 -9.43 5.93
C GLN A 47 10.55 -8.66 5.69
N MET A 48 9.65 -8.60 6.67
CA MET A 48 8.47 -7.73 6.62
C MET A 48 8.88 -6.25 6.56
N TRP A 49 9.91 -5.85 7.31
CA TRP A 49 10.46 -4.50 7.24
C TRP A 49 10.99 -4.18 5.83
N ASN A 50 11.81 -5.07 5.26
CA ASN A 50 12.33 -4.92 3.90
C ASN A 50 11.22 -4.90 2.84
N LEU A 51 10.15 -5.69 3.00
CA LEU A 51 9.00 -5.65 2.10
C LEU A 51 8.31 -4.28 2.14
N ARG A 52 8.17 -3.68 3.33
CA ARG A 52 7.57 -2.35 3.49
C ARG A 52 8.42 -1.25 2.87
N ASP A 53 9.75 -1.38 2.93
CA ASP A 53 10.67 -0.52 2.17
C ASP A 53 10.41 -0.66 0.66
N ALA A 54 10.36 -1.89 0.16
CA ALA A 54 10.10 -2.15 -1.26
C ALA A 54 8.75 -1.60 -1.74
N ILE A 55 7.71 -1.67 -0.91
CA ILE A 55 6.39 -1.08 -1.20
C ILE A 55 6.46 0.46 -1.22
N ALA A 56 7.21 1.08 -0.30
CA ALA A 56 7.41 2.53 -0.31
C ALA A 56 8.18 2.99 -1.55
N GLU A 57 9.25 2.28 -1.91
CA GLU A 57 10.00 2.53 -3.14
C GLU A 57 9.13 2.33 -4.39
N GLN A 58 8.29 1.29 -4.41
CA GLN A 58 7.37 1.06 -5.52
C GLN A 58 6.35 2.19 -5.67
N PHE A 59 5.84 2.72 -4.56
CA PHE A 59 4.97 3.89 -4.59
C PHE A 59 5.70 5.10 -5.19
N ASN A 60 6.95 5.33 -4.79
CA ASN A 60 7.75 6.43 -5.32
C ASN A 60 8.07 6.24 -6.81
N ALA A 61 8.30 5.01 -7.27
CA ALA A 61 8.47 4.71 -8.69
C ALA A 61 7.21 5.05 -9.50
N TYR A 62 6.02 4.88 -8.91
CA TYR A 62 4.76 5.23 -9.58
C TYR A 62 4.45 6.72 -9.63
N TYR A 63 4.82 7.49 -8.61
CA TYR A 63 4.31 8.87 -8.44
C TYR A 63 5.40 9.93 -8.21
N GLY A 64 6.64 9.52 -8.04
CA GLY A 64 7.72 10.35 -7.50
C GLY A 64 7.55 10.65 -6.02
N VAL A 65 8.39 11.53 -5.51
CA VAL A 65 8.39 11.97 -4.10
C VAL A 65 7.89 13.42 -3.92
N ASP A 66 7.71 14.15 -5.01
CA ASP A 66 7.28 15.55 -4.98
C ASP A 66 5.80 15.68 -4.57
N VAL A 67 5.58 16.18 -3.36
CA VAL A 67 4.23 16.40 -2.80
C VAL A 67 3.45 17.51 -3.52
N ASN A 68 4.09 18.27 -4.41
CA ASN A 68 3.49 19.32 -5.22
C ASN A 68 3.23 18.90 -6.67
N SER A 69 3.54 17.65 -7.04
CA SER A 69 3.30 17.12 -8.38
C SER A 69 1.80 17.03 -8.69
N ASP A 70 1.32 17.92 -9.55
CA ASP A 70 -0.07 17.97 -10.00
C ASP A 70 -0.49 16.63 -10.63
N ARG A 71 0.37 16.12 -11.52
CA ARG A 71 0.21 14.85 -12.21
C ARG A 71 0.03 13.70 -11.22
N ALA A 72 0.91 13.59 -10.23
CA ALA A 72 0.84 12.52 -9.22
C ALA A 72 -0.51 12.54 -8.48
N TRP A 73 -0.97 13.73 -8.06
CA TRP A 73 -2.27 13.84 -7.37
C TRP A 73 -3.46 13.49 -8.26
N ARG A 74 -3.41 13.80 -9.57
CA ARG A 74 -4.47 13.38 -10.50
C ARG A 74 -4.50 11.86 -10.68
N GLU A 75 -3.33 11.25 -10.85
CA GLU A 75 -3.22 9.79 -10.96
C GLU A 75 -3.68 9.07 -9.68
N ILE A 76 -3.29 9.57 -8.49
CA ILE A 76 -3.76 9.03 -7.21
C ILE A 76 -5.30 9.12 -7.13
N CYS A 77 -5.89 10.25 -7.53
CA CYS A 77 -7.35 10.37 -7.57
C CYS A 77 -8.00 9.38 -8.55
N ALA A 78 -7.40 9.15 -9.72
CA ALA A 78 -7.91 8.20 -10.70
C ALA A 78 -7.90 6.75 -10.17
N VAL A 79 -6.79 6.31 -9.55
CA VAL A 79 -6.68 4.98 -8.92
C VAL A 79 -7.68 4.82 -7.79
N LEU A 80 -7.90 5.89 -7.01
CA LEU A 80 -8.93 5.91 -5.96
C LEU A 80 -10.35 6.12 -6.51
N GLN A 81 -10.55 6.17 -7.83
CA GLN A 81 -11.83 6.40 -8.49
C GLN A 81 -12.56 7.63 -7.93
N ILE A 82 -11.84 8.71 -7.68
CA ILE A 82 -12.40 10.01 -7.30
C ILE A 82 -12.77 10.72 -8.60
N TYR A 83 -14.08 10.75 -8.91
CA TYR A 83 -14.61 11.37 -10.11
C TYR A 83 -15.75 12.35 -9.77
N PRO A 84 -15.78 13.56 -10.37
CA PRO A 84 -14.72 14.14 -11.20
C PRO A 84 -13.45 14.41 -10.35
N VAL A 85 -12.29 14.39 -11.00
CA VAL A 85 -11.02 14.72 -10.32
C VAL A 85 -11.06 16.18 -9.90
N PRO A 86 -10.90 16.52 -8.60
CA PRO A 86 -10.97 17.91 -8.16
C PRO A 86 -9.91 18.79 -8.82
N GLU A 87 -10.32 20.00 -9.23
CA GLU A 87 -9.48 20.91 -10.01
C GLU A 87 -8.21 21.35 -9.24
N SER A 88 -8.37 21.77 -7.98
CA SER A 88 -7.23 22.25 -7.18
C SER A 88 -6.51 21.13 -6.45
N MET A 89 -5.19 21.27 -6.33
CA MET A 89 -4.32 20.32 -5.61
C MET A 89 -4.76 20.15 -4.15
N THR A 90 -5.18 21.23 -3.49
CA THR A 90 -5.69 21.21 -2.11
C THR A 90 -6.96 20.37 -2.01
N LYS A 91 -7.89 20.48 -2.98
CA LYS A 91 -9.11 19.66 -3.01
C LYS A 91 -8.78 18.19 -3.26
N ARG A 92 -7.83 17.87 -4.16
CA ARG A 92 -7.34 16.49 -4.37
C ARG A 92 -6.74 15.90 -3.10
N LYS A 93 -5.79 16.58 -2.47
CA LYS A 93 -5.18 16.17 -1.19
C LYS A 93 -6.24 15.89 -0.12
N LYS A 94 -7.26 16.75 0.00
CA LYS A 94 -8.37 16.59 0.96
C LYS A 94 -9.25 15.39 0.61
N ALA A 95 -9.58 15.17 -0.67
CA ALA A 95 -10.38 14.04 -1.12
C ALA A 95 -9.67 12.71 -0.85
N VAL A 96 -8.39 12.61 -1.20
CA VAL A 96 -7.56 11.43 -0.91
C VAL A 96 -7.51 11.15 0.58
N LYS A 97 -7.22 12.17 1.41
CA LYS A 97 -7.19 12.03 2.88
C LYS A 97 -8.52 11.60 3.49
N ARG A 98 -9.67 11.76 2.84
CA ARG A 98 -10.97 11.36 3.38
C ARG A 98 -11.25 9.87 3.20
N LEU A 99 -10.62 9.23 2.23
CA LEU A 99 -10.79 7.81 1.99
C LEU A 99 -10.04 6.99 3.04
N HIS A 100 -10.64 5.87 3.43
CA HIS A 100 -9.98 4.86 4.26
C HIS A 100 -9.61 3.71 3.32
N VAL A 101 -8.33 3.59 3.00
CA VAL A 101 -7.80 2.55 2.10
C VAL A 101 -6.55 1.97 2.74
N ASN A 102 -6.25 0.71 2.44
CA ASN A 102 -5.01 0.09 2.85
C ASN A 102 -3.93 0.33 1.77
N ILE A 103 -2.68 0.60 2.17
CA ILE A 103 -1.58 0.88 1.24
C ILE A 103 -1.24 -0.34 0.36
N TYR A 104 -1.32 -1.56 0.90
CA TYR A 104 -1.09 -2.78 0.12
C TYR A 104 -2.15 -2.90 -0.97
N ASP A 105 -3.44 -2.78 -0.60
CA ASP A 105 -4.56 -2.83 -1.56
C ASP A 105 -4.45 -1.74 -2.63
N TYR A 106 -3.97 -0.55 -2.26
CA TYR A 106 -3.77 0.55 -3.19
C TYR A 106 -2.68 0.24 -4.23
N ILE A 107 -1.56 -0.34 -3.80
CA ILE A 107 -0.48 -0.74 -4.70
C ILE A 107 -0.91 -1.92 -5.57
N GLU A 108 -1.59 -2.91 -4.98
CA GLU A 108 -2.16 -4.07 -5.68
C GLU A 108 -3.16 -3.63 -6.75
N ALA A 109 -4.05 -2.70 -6.44
CA ALA A 109 -5.00 -2.11 -7.39
C ALA A 109 -4.30 -1.50 -8.61
N LYS A 110 -3.20 -0.75 -8.42
CA LYS A 110 -2.43 -0.21 -9.55
C LYS A 110 -1.67 -1.31 -10.32
N ARG A 111 -1.15 -2.30 -9.61
CA ARG A 111 -0.37 -3.40 -10.20
C ARG A 111 -1.25 -4.34 -11.04
N LEU A 112 -2.40 -4.72 -10.52
CA LEU A 112 -3.36 -5.68 -11.09
C LEU A 112 -4.46 -5.00 -11.92
N GLY A 113 -4.60 -3.68 -11.81
CA GLY A 113 -5.67 -2.91 -12.44
C GLY A 113 -7.05 -3.20 -11.84
N GLU A 114 -7.09 -3.58 -10.57
CA GLU A 114 -8.31 -3.84 -9.80
C GLU A 114 -8.77 -2.59 -9.04
N PRO A 115 -10.06 -2.48 -8.68
CA PRO A 115 -10.54 -1.38 -7.83
C PRO A 115 -9.94 -1.43 -6.42
N VAL A 116 -9.53 -0.26 -5.89
CA VAL A 116 -9.06 -0.15 -4.50
C VAL A 116 -10.21 -0.39 -3.53
N LYS A 117 -10.02 -1.32 -2.59
CA LYS A 117 -10.96 -1.52 -1.48
C LYS A 117 -11.01 -0.29 -0.57
N LYS A 118 -12.21 0.28 -0.42
CA LYS A 118 -12.48 1.44 0.44
C LYS A 118 -13.28 1.02 1.67
N PHE A 119 -12.90 1.54 2.83
CA PHE A 119 -13.55 1.26 4.11
C PHE A 119 -14.43 2.42 4.55
N LYS A 120 -15.55 2.10 5.19
CA LYS A 120 -16.52 3.09 5.69
C LYS A 120 -15.97 3.89 6.88
N SER A 121 -15.01 3.33 7.63
CA SER A 121 -14.43 3.96 8.81
C SER A 121 -12.97 3.55 9.03
N VAL A 122 -12.26 4.30 9.88
CA VAL A 122 -10.90 3.94 10.35
C VAL A 122 -10.93 2.61 11.11
N GLY A 123 -11.96 2.34 11.91
CA GLY A 123 -12.09 1.07 12.64
C GLY A 123 -12.21 -0.14 11.71
N ALA A 124 -13.01 -0.03 10.64
CA ALA A 124 -13.13 -1.09 9.63
C ALA A 124 -11.80 -1.31 8.87
N LEU A 125 -11.09 -0.22 8.53
CA LEU A 125 -9.75 -0.30 7.96
C LEU A 125 -8.77 -0.97 8.93
N ALA A 126 -8.80 -0.62 10.21
CA ALA A 126 -7.92 -1.18 11.23
C ALA A 126 -8.14 -2.69 11.39
N GLY A 127 -9.39 -3.14 11.58
CA GLY A 127 -9.70 -4.56 11.73
C GLY A 127 -9.29 -5.39 10.51
N TYR A 128 -9.55 -4.88 9.31
CA TYR A 128 -9.04 -5.50 8.09
C TYR A 128 -7.51 -5.57 8.05
N SER A 129 -6.84 -4.46 8.39
CA SER A 129 -5.38 -4.38 8.31
C SER A 129 -4.68 -5.29 9.32
N TYR A 130 -5.27 -5.50 10.51
CA TYR A 130 -4.77 -6.46 11.49
C TYR A 130 -5.03 -7.90 11.06
N ALA A 131 -6.25 -8.23 10.63
CA ALA A 131 -6.61 -9.57 10.17
C ALA A 131 -5.76 -10.02 8.97
N GLU A 132 -5.45 -9.10 8.06
CA GLU A 132 -4.63 -9.38 6.87
C GLU A 132 -3.13 -9.13 7.06
N GLU A 133 -2.69 -8.75 8.26
CA GLU A 133 -1.31 -8.33 8.54
C GLU A 133 -0.78 -7.19 7.63
N LYS A 134 -1.70 -6.46 6.97
CA LYS A 134 -1.43 -5.33 6.06
C LYS A 134 -1.17 -4.02 6.83
N ILE A 135 -0.31 -4.06 7.83
CA ILE A 135 0.08 -2.88 8.63
C ILE A 135 1.25 -2.17 7.95
N PHE A 136 1.14 -0.85 7.76
CA PHE A 136 2.19 -0.02 7.16
C PHE A 136 2.71 1.02 8.17
N PRO A 137 3.96 0.91 8.65
CA PRO A 137 4.51 1.84 9.63
C PRO A 137 4.74 3.25 9.06
N LEU A 138 4.57 4.26 9.92
CA LEU A 138 4.80 5.67 9.57
C LEU A 138 6.22 5.95 9.08
N ALA A 139 7.23 5.24 9.63
CA ALA A 139 8.64 5.43 9.26
C ALA A 139 8.88 5.24 7.75
N HIS A 140 8.35 4.15 7.17
CA HIS A 140 8.49 3.86 5.74
C HIS A 140 7.72 4.88 4.87
N ALA A 141 6.55 5.34 5.32
CA ALA A 141 5.75 6.27 4.52
C ALA A 141 6.33 7.69 4.48
N LYS A 142 7.09 8.09 5.51
CA LYS A 142 7.78 9.40 5.53
C LYS A 142 8.88 9.48 4.48
N ALA A 143 9.57 8.38 4.20
CA ALA A 143 10.58 8.31 3.14
C ALA A 143 9.99 8.58 1.74
N GLY A 144 8.71 8.27 1.52
CA GLY A 144 8.04 8.40 0.22
C GLY A 144 7.28 9.70 -0.04
N GLY A 145 7.33 10.70 0.84
CA GLY A 145 6.75 12.04 0.63
C GLY A 145 5.22 12.09 0.47
N LEU A 146 4.71 11.62 -0.68
CA LEU A 146 3.30 11.46 -1.04
C LEU A 146 2.61 10.30 -0.30
N LEU A 147 3.31 9.20 -0.07
CA LEU A 147 2.73 7.99 0.55
C LEU A 147 2.12 8.27 1.94
N LYS A 148 2.74 9.18 2.72
CA LYS A 148 2.23 9.59 4.04
C LYS A 148 0.81 10.17 4.01
N TYR A 149 0.32 10.62 2.86
CA TYR A 149 -1.04 11.18 2.72
C TYR A 149 -2.13 10.09 2.61
N LEU A 150 -1.73 8.85 2.27
CA LEU A 150 -2.62 7.69 2.29
C LEU A 150 -2.65 7.02 3.66
N LEU A 151 -1.70 7.35 4.55
CA LEU A 151 -1.66 6.78 5.88
C LEU A 151 -2.87 7.18 6.71
N LYS A 152 -3.36 6.18 7.45
CA LYS A 152 -4.32 6.34 8.52
C LYS A 152 -3.67 5.83 9.80
N GLU A 153 -3.78 6.63 10.84
CA GLU A 153 -3.46 6.16 12.17
C GLU A 153 -4.49 5.09 12.55
N LEU A 154 -3.99 3.88 12.81
CA LEU A 154 -4.81 2.77 13.27
C LEU A 154 -4.69 2.73 14.79
N SER A 155 -5.68 3.27 15.51
CA SER A 155 -5.66 3.24 16.97
C SER A 155 -6.01 1.83 17.46
N ALA A 156 -5.17 1.27 18.35
CA ALA A 156 -5.40 -0.06 18.93
C ALA A 156 -6.62 -0.12 19.87
N HIS A 157 -7.11 1.04 20.34
CA HIS A 157 -8.27 1.15 21.23
C HIS A 157 -9.58 0.67 20.59
N THR A 158 -9.64 0.47 19.27
CA THR A 158 -10.82 -0.08 18.59
C THR A 158 -10.89 -1.61 18.66
N TYR A 159 -9.98 -2.30 19.37
CA TYR A 159 -9.87 -3.76 19.42
C TYR A 159 -9.99 -4.38 20.83
N ARG A 160 -10.60 -3.66 21.79
CA ARG A 160 -11.08 -4.25 23.05
C ARG A 160 -12.60 -4.32 23.04
N SER A 161 -13.15 -5.32 22.37
CA SER A 161 -14.46 -5.98 22.58
C SER A 161 -14.81 -6.72 21.28
N TYR A 162 -14.67 -8.04 21.24
CA TYR A 162 -15.64 -9.06 21.62
C TYR A 162 -14.89 -10.37 21.91
#